data_AF-A0A935VUM4-F1
#
_entry.id   AF-A0A935VUM4-F1
#
_cell.length_a   1.000
_cell.length_b   1.000
_cell.length_c   1.000
_cell.angle_alpha   90.00
_cell.angle_beta   90.00
_cell.angle_gamma   90.00
#
_symmetry.space_group_name_H-M   'P 1'
#
loop_
_entity.id
_entity.type
_entity.pdbx_description
1 polymer ?
#
loop_
_entity_poly.entity_id
_entity_poly.type
_entity_poly.pdbx_seq_one_letter_code
_entity_poly.pdbx_strand_id
1 'polypeptide(L)'
;MVDILGPVDETEEAGKIVFEANQDLTKIKILYEKNEGKREELKAAMEKNDAAAAKKIADEVVYLINDGFDFGNAAIKKLQDAQEMNINSEYREYLRLKEEALKLQLDAFENYRQAARTLRDNYDPKNAAMREKVKLEFKNRNDAYREKMEKARDKSNQANELAKEAMRKPPA
;
A
#
# COMPACT_ATOMS: atom_id res chain seq x y z
N MET A 1 -37.10 15.08 -29.48
CA MET A 1 -36.04 16.06 -29.16
C MET A 1 -34.83 15.24 -28.79
N VAL A 2 -33.74 15.39 -29.54
CA VAL A 2 -32.45 14.78 -29.21
C VAL A 2 -31.89 15.61 -28.05
N ASP A 3 -31.55 14.98 -26.93
CA ASP A 3 -30.85 15.67 -25.84
C ASP A 3 -29.46 16.08 -26.36
N ILE A 4 -29.31 17.38 -26.64
CA ILE A 4 -28.07 18.04 -27.11
C ILE A 4 -27.25 18.46 -25.88
N LEU A 5 -27.09 17.55 -24.92
CA LEU A 5 -26.14 17.70 -23.84
C LEU A 5 -25.25 16.46 -23.89
N GLY A 6 -24.07 16.63 -24.49
CA GLY A 6 -23.00 15.64 -24.33
C GLY A 6 -22.75 15.39 -22.83
N PRO A 7 -22.13 14.26 -22.47
CA PRO A 7 -21.96 13.88 -21.07
C PRO A 7 -21.28 15.02 -20.32
N VAL A 8 -21.86 15.40 -19.17
CA VAL A 8 -21.36 16.50 -18.32
C VAL A 8 -19.91 16.21 -17.95
N ASP A 9 -19.04 17.22 -17.97
CA ASP A 9 -17.67 17.09 -17.49
C ASP A 9 -17.70 16.83 -15.98
N GLU A 10 -17.45 15.59 -15.58
CA GLU A 10 -17.50 15.14 -14.19
C GLU A 10 -16.17 15.38 -13.44
N THR A 11 -15.24 16.14 -14.03
CA THR A 11 -13.88 16.36 -13.48
C THR A 11 -13.90 16.96 -12.07
N GLU A 12 -14.86 17.84 -11.74
CA GLU A 12 -14.97 18.41 -10.39
C GLU A 12 -15.38 17.35 -9.35
N GLU A 13 -16.31 16.48 -9.70
CA GLU A 13 -16.81 15.42 -8.83
C GLU A 13 -15.79 14.28 -8.68
N ALA A 14 -15.12 13.92 -9.78
CA ALA A 14 -13.94 13.05 -9.74
C ALA A 14 -12.84 13.63 -8.85
N GLY A 15 -12.61 14.95 -8.90
CA GLY A 15 -11.67 15.66 -8.03
C GLY A 15 -11.99 15.51 -6.54
N LYS A 16 -13.28 15.51 -6.17
CA LYS A 16 -13.73 15.28 -4.77
C LYS A 16 -13.46 13.84 -4.32
N ILE A 17 -13.79 12.86 -5.15
CA ILE A 17 -13.52 11.44 -4.87
C ILE A 17 -12.01 11.19 -4.71
N VAL A 18 -11.20 11.82 -5.55
CA VAL A 18 -9.74 11.75 -5.49
C VAL A 18 -9.17 12.44 -4.25
N PHE A 19 -9.75 13.56 -3.84
CA PHE A 19 -9.37 14.20 -2.59
C PHE A 19 -9.61 13.28 -1.39
N GLU A 20 -10.77 12.62 -1.31
CA GLU A 20 -11.06 11.64 -0.26
C GLU A 20 -10.12 10.42 -0.34
N ALA A 21 -9.84 9.91 -1.54
CA ALA A 21 -8.86 8.84 -1.74
C ALA A 21 -7.47 9.24 -1.22
N ASN A 22 -7.07 10.50 -1.42
CA ASN A 22 -5.81 11.04 -0.91
C ASN A 22 -5.78 11.15 0.62
N GLN A 23 -6.91 11.42 1.27
CA GLN A 23 -7.01 11.40 2.73
C GLN A 23 -6.79 9.98 3.28
N ASP A 24 -7.41 8.97 2.65
CA ASP A 24 -7.21 7.57 3.04
C ASP A 24 -5.77 7.11 2.76
N LEU A 25 -5.20 7.48 1.61
CA LEU A 25 -3.78 7.26 1.29
C LEU A 25 -2.84 7.88 2.34
N THR A 26 -3.19 9.01 2.92
CA THR A 26 -2.39 9.66 3.97
C THR A 26 -2.38 8.84 5.25
N LYS A 27 -3.52 8.25 5.62
CA LYS A 27 -3.60 7.33 6.77
C LYS A 27 -2.72 6.10 6.53
N ILE A 28 -2.73 5.56 5.32
CA ILE A 28 -1.88 4.41 4.93
C ILE A 28 -0.40 4.76 5.02
N LYS A 29 0.02 5.96 4.59
CA LYS A 29 1.41 6.43 4.71
C LYS A 29 1.87 6.51 6.17
N ILE A 30 1.02 7.01 7.06
CA ILE A 30 1.33 7.04 8.49
C ILE A 30 1.49 5.62 9.04
N LEU A 31 0.62 4.69 8.64
CA LEU A 31 0.73 3.29 9.03
C LEU A 31 1.99 2.63 8.46
N TYR A 32 2.39 2.97 7.23
CA TYR A 32 3.64 2.55 6.61
C TYR A 32 4.85 2.97 7.44
N GLU A 33 4.96 4.25 7.79
CA GLU A 33 6.09 4.77 8.57
C GLU A 33 6.20 4.08 9.93
N LYS A 34 5.06 3.86 10.59
CA LYS A 34 5.00 3.08 11.84
C LYS A 34 5.45 1.63 11.63
N ASN A 35 5.05 1.02 10.52
CA ASN A 35 5.39 -0.36 10.17
C ASN A 35 6.89 -0.55 9.86
N GLU A 36 7.52 0.41 9.18
CA GLU A 36 8.97 0.39 8.90
C GLU A 36 9.80 0.36 10.19
N GLY A 37 9.44 1.16 11.19
CA GLY A 37 10.10 1.11 12.51
C GLY A 37 9.97 -0.26 13.17
N LYS A 38 8.75 -0.84 13.15
CA LYS A 38 8.48 -2.16 13.70
C LYS A 38 9.25 -3.28 12.98
N ARG A 39 9.52 -3.14 11.69
CA ARG A 39 10.36 -4.08 10.95
C ARG A 39 11.77 -4.17 11.51
N GLU A 40 12.42 -3.03 11.72
CA GLU A 40 13.78 -3.01 12.25
C GLU A 40 13.81 -3.53 13.70
N GLU A 41 12.80 -3.18 14.52
CA GLU A 41 12.63 -3.75 15.87
C GLU A 41 12.49 -5.28 15.84
N LEU A 42 11.68 -5.82 14.93
CA LEU A 42 11.43 -7.25 14.78
C LEU A 42 12.70 -8.00 14.35
N LYS A 43 13.45 -7.41 13.40
CA LYS A 43 14.75 -7.94 12.97
C LYS A 43 15.74 -8.00 14.14
N ALA A 44 15.86 -6.92 14.91
CA ALA A 44 16.74 -6.86 16.07
C ALA A 44 16.34 -7.86 17.17
N ALA A 45 15.05 -8.07 17.41
CA ALA A 45 14.55 -9.07 18.35
C ALA A 45 14.94 -10.50 17.93
N MET A 46 14.82 -10.82 16.63
CA MET A 46 15.24 -12.13 16.12
C MET A 46 16.74 -12.36 16.19
N GLU A 47 17.56 -11.34 15.96
CA GLU A 47 19.03 -11.41 16.06
C GLU A 47 19.47 -11.70 17.51
N LYS A 48 18.77 -11.12 18.49
CA LYS A 48 18.98 -11.36 19.93
C LYS A 48 18.37 -12.68 20.43
N ASN A 49 17.68 -13.41 19.57
CA ASN A 49 16.84 -14.56 19.92
C ASN A 49 15.80 -14.27 21.03
N ASP A 50 15.33 -13.03 21.10
CA ASP A 50 14.30 -12.61 22.06
C ASP A 50 12.92 -12.97 21.52
N ALA A 51 12.49 -14.20 21.83
CA ALA A 51 11.21 -14.71 21.36
C ALA A 51 10.00 -13.92 21.88
N ALA A 52 10.06 -13.39 23.11
CA ALA A 52 8.95 -12.66 23.69
C ALA A 52 8.76 -11.31 22.96
N ALA A 53 9.86 -10.57 22.76
CA ALA A 53 9.82 -9.32 22.02
C ALA A 53 9.41 -9.55 20.56
N ALA A 54 9.99 -10.57 19.90
CA ALA A 54 9.71 -10.84 18.50
C ALA A 54 8.22 -11.19 18.26
N LYS A 55 7.61 -11.99 19.16
CA LYS A 55 6.17 -12.30 19.08
C LYS A 55 5.29 -11.08 19.32
N LYS A 56 5.61 -10.27 20.34
CA LYS A 56 4.87 -9.05 20.65
C LYS A 56 4.88 -8.06 19.48
N ILE A 57 6.07 -7.79 18.92
CA ILE A 57 6.21 -6.88 17.78
C ILE A 57 5.48 -7.44 16.55
N ALA A 58 5.55 -8.75 16.32
CA ALA A 58 4.83 -9.38 15.23
C ALA A 58 3.30 -9.24 15.36
N ASP A 59 2.75 -9.35 16.57
CA ASP A 59 1.31 -9.09 16.79
C ASP A 59 0.95 -7.63 16.50
N GLU A 60 1.76 -6.68 16.96
CA GLU A 60 1.55 -5.25 16.68
C GLU A 60 1.59 -4.95 15.17
N VAL A 61 2.52 -5.57 14.44
CA VAL A 61 2.60 -5.48 12.97
C VAL A 61 1.35 -6.01 12.30
N VAL A 62 0.86 -7.19 12.72
CA VAL A 62 -0.37 -7.78 12.14
C VAL A 62 -1.57 -6.87 12.37
N TYR A 63 -1.69 -6.29 13.56
CA TYR A 63 -2.75 -5.35 13.89
C TYR A 63 -2.70 -4.09 13.00
N LEU A 64 -1.54 -3.43 12.93
CA LEU A 64 -1.35 -2.22 12.12
C LEU A 64 -1.64 -2.44 10.63
N ILE A 65 -1.22 -3.60 10.11
CA ILE A 65 -1.46 -3.91 8.69
C ILE A 65 -2.94 -4.16 8.44
N ASN A 66 -3.65 -4.90 9.31
CA ASN A 66 -5.08 -5.13 9.11
C ASN A 66 -5.86 -3.80 9.08
N ASP A 67 -5.59 -2.88 10.01
CA ASP A 67 -6.21 -1.53 10.01
C ASP A 67 -5.87 -0.77 8.71
N GLY A 68 -4.65 -0.92 8.18
CA GLY A 68 -4.23 -0.29 6.93
C GLY A 68 -4.91 -0.85 5.68
N PHE A 69 -5.28 -2.13 5.67
CA PHE A 69 -5.95 -2.78 4.55
C PHE A 69 -7.33 -2.18 4.27
N ASP A 70 -8.08 -1.83 5.31
CA ASP A 70 -9.40 -1.23 5.15
C ASP A 70 -9.32 0.14 4.46
N PHE A 71 -8.37 0.99 4.89
CA PHE A 71 -8.12 2.27 4.23
C PHE A 71 -7.62 2.09 2.79
N GLY A 72 -6.76 1.09 2.53
CA GLY A 72 -6.25 0.81 1.19
C GLY A 72 -7.33 0.34 0.23
N ASN A 73 -8.18 -0.59 0.66
CA ASN A 73 -9.30 -1.07 -0.14
C ASN A 73 -10.31 0.06 -0.42
N ALA A 74 -10.60 0.89 0.59
CA ALA A 74 -11.47 2.05 0.41
C ALA A 74 -10.90 3.06 -0.60
N ALA A 75 -9.59 3.35 -0.53
CA ALA A 75 -8.93 4.25 -1.47
C ALA A 75 -8.88 3.66 -2.89
N ILE A 76 -8.58 2.36 -3.05
CA ILE A 76 -8.64 1.67 -4.36
C ILE A 76 -10.04 1.80 -4.96
N LYS A 77 -11.08 1.51 -4.17
CA LYS A 77 -12.46 1.60 -4.66
C LYS A 77 -12.78 3.02 -5.13
N LYS A 78 -12.44 4.05 -4.36
CA LYS A 78 -12.64 5.46 -4.77
C LYS A 78 -11.91 5.79 -6.08
N LEU A 79 -10.68 5.31 -6.26
CA LEU A 79 -9.93 5.51 -7.50
C LEU A 79 -10.57 4.78 -8.69
N GLN A 80 -11.15 3.62 -8.48
CA GLN A 80 -11.89 2.87 -9.51
C GLN A 80 -13.19 3.58 -9.88
N ASP A 81 -13.99 3.97 -8.88
CA ASP A 81 -15.23 4.74 -9.08
C ASP A 81 -14.94 6.03 -9.88
N ALA A 82 -13.87 6.76 -9.55
CA ALA A 82 -13.46 7.96 -10.29
C ALA A 82 -12.97 7.69 -11.73
N GLN A 83 -12.42 6.50 -12.00
CA GLN A 83 -12.01 6.11 -13.37
C GLN A 83 -13.20 5.80 -14.29
N GLU A 84 -14.34 5.40 -13.72
CA GLU A 84 -15.56 5.08 -14.48
C GLU A 84 -16.32 6.35 -14.92
N MET A 85 -16.03 7.49 -14.30
CA MET A 85 -16.63 8.79 -14.62
C MET A 85 -16.22 9.29 -16.02
N ASN A 86 -16.97 10.25 -16.54
CA ASN A 86 -16.68 10.96 -17.78
C ASN A 86 -15.54 11.98 -17.58
N ILE A 87 -14.33 11.46 -17.35
CA ILE A 87 -13.09 12.21 -17.20
C ILE A 87 -12.18 12.02 -18.42
N ASN A 88 -11.29 12.99 -18.65
CA ASN A 88 -10.32 12.91 -19.74
C ASN A 88 -9.33 11.73 -19.57
N SER A 89 -8.77 11.26 -20.68
CA SER A 89 -7.92 10.07 -20.73
C SER A 89 -6.62 10.21 -19.94
N GLU A 90 -6.03 11.41 -19.88
CA GLU A 90 -4.81 11.66 -19.10
C GLU A 90 -5.13 11.53 -17.59
N TYR A 91 -6.23 12.11 -17.13
CA TYR A 91 -6.68 11.99 -15.74
C TYR A 91 -7.03 10.55 -15.38
N ARG A 92 -7.68 9.81 -16.29
CA ARG A 92 -7.96 8.39 -16.10
C ARG A 92 -6.67 7.57 -15.94
N GLU A 93 -5.66 7.84 -16.77
CA GLU A 93 -4.35 7.19 -16.66
C GLU A 93 -3.63 7.54 -15.35
N TYR A 94 -3.73 8.79 -14.90
CA TYR A 94 -3.24 9.20 -13.58
C TYR A 94 -3.86 8.36 -12.46
N LEU A 95 -5.18 8.21 -12.46
CA LEU A 95 -5.90 7.43 -11.45
C LEU A 95 -5.53 5.94 -11.51
N ARG A 96 -5.41 5.39 -12.71
CA ARG A 96 -4.96 4.00 -12.94
C ARG A 96 -3.58 3.74 -12.34
N LEU A 97 -2.62 4.65 -12.56
CA LEU A 97 -1.27 4.54 -12.00
C LEU A 97 -1.26 4.66 -10.47
N LYS A 98 -2.13 5.51 -9.89
CA LYS A 98 -2.32 5.60 -8.43
C LYS A 98 -2.91 4.31 -7.85
N GLU A 99 -3.89 3.73 -8.52
CA GLU A 99 -4.50 2.47 -8.13
C GLU A 99 -3.47 1.32 -8.17
N GLU A 100 -2.69 1.20 -9.25
CA GLU A 100 -1.62 0.20 -9.38
C GLU A 100 -0.57 0.33 -8.26
N ALA A 101 -0.13 1.56 -7.98
CA ALA A 101 0.80 1.83 -6.89
C ALA A 101 0.23 1.35 -5.55
N LEU A 102 -1.04 1.65 -5.27
CA LEU A 102 -1.67 1.28 -4.01
C LEU A 102 -1.89 -0.23 -3.87
N LYS A 103 -2.29 -0.92 -4.95
CA LYS A 103 -2.38 -2.39 -4.98
C LYS A 103 -1.03 -3.03 -4.66
N LEU A 104 0.05 -2.54 -5.25
CA LEU A 104 1.40 -3.03 -4.97
C LEU A 104 1.82 -2.81 -3.52
N GLN A 105 1.43 -1.69 -2.90
CA GLN A 105 1.66 -1.44 -1.47
C GLN A 105 0.90 -2.43 -0.60
N LEU A 106 -0.38 -2.68 -0.88
CA LEU A 106 -1.17 -3.67 -0.15
C LEU A 106 -0.59 -5.07 -0.30
N ASP A 107 -0.20 -5.47 -1.51
CA ASP A 107 0.46 -6.75 -1.76
C ASP A 107 1.80 -6.86 -0.99
N ALA A 108 2.55 -5.77 -0.87
CA ALA A 108 3.75 -5.72 -0.06
C ALA A 108 3.40 -5.98 1.41
N PHE A 109 2.47 -5.21 1.96
CA PHE A 109 2.01 -5.34 3.34
C PHE A 109 1.49 -6.74 3.64
N GLU A 110 0.79 -7.40 2.71
CA GLU A 110 0.35 -8.79 2.93
C GLU A 110 1.53 -9.75 3.11
N ASN A 111 2.60 -9.62 2.31
CA ASN A 111 3.79 -10.46 2.51
C ASN A 111 4.40 -10.25 3.88
N TYR A 112 4.46 -8.99 4.31
CA TYR A 112 5.02 -8.63 5.59
C TYR A 112 4.14 -9.10 6.75
N ARG A 113 2.81 -8.99 6.62
CA ARG A 113 1.84 -9.54 7.58
C ARG A 113 1.99 -11.05 7.73
N GLN A 114 2.12 -11.77 6.62
CA GLN A 114 2.35 -13.21 6.65
C GLN A 114 3.69 -13.55 7.30
N ALA A 115 4.74 -12.76 7.05
CA ALA A 115 6.03 -12.94 7.72
C ALA A 115 5.91 -12.77 9.24
N ALA A 116 5.22 -11.72 9.69
CA ALA A 116 4.96 -11.46 11.10
C ALA A 116 4.13 -12.59 11.73
N ARG A 117 3.05 -13.06 11.08
CA ARG A 117 2.25 -14.20 11.55
C ARG A 117 3.06 -15.47 11.71
N THR A 118 3.82 -15.85 10.68
CA THR A 118 4.71 -17.03 10.74
C THR A 118 5.64 -16.93 11.94
N LEU A 119 6.25 -15.76 12.15
CA LEU A 119 7.16 -15.55 13.26
C LEU A 119 6.45 -15.65 14.61
N ARG A 120 5.31 -14.99 14.77
CA ARG A 120 4.52 -15.05 16.00
C ARG A 120 4.18 -16.49 16.38
N ASP A 121 3.67 -17.25 15.41
CA ASP A 121 3.09 -18.57 15.64
C ASP A 121 4.18 -19.64 15.81
N ASN A 122 5.32 -19.50 15.13
CA ASN A 122 6.29 -20.58 14.98
C ASN A 122 7.67 -20.31 15.57
N TYR A 123 7.97 -19.09 16.04
CA TYR A 123 9.29 -18.79 16.59
C TYR A 123 9.49 -19.47 17.96
N ASP A 124 10.38 -20.47 17.99
CA ASP A 124 10.74 -21.23 19.19
C ASP A 124 12.24 -21.06 19.53
N PRO A 125 12.59 -20.37 20.63
CA PRO A 125 13.98 -20.17 21.05
C PRO A 125 14.72 -21.46 21.42
N LYS A 126 14.02 -22.59 21.60
CA LYS A 126 14.62 -23.88 21.96
C LYS A 126 14.82 -24.80 20.75
N ASN A 127 14.18 -24.54 19.62
CA ASN A 127 14.32 -25.34 18.40
C ASN A 127 15.13 -24.60 17.32
N ALA A 128 16.40 -24.94 17.17
CA ALA A 128 17.32 -24.26 16.24
C ALA A 128 16.88 -24.39 14.77
N ALA A 129 16.47 -25.59 14.35
CA ALA A 129 16.01 -25.82 12.98
C ALA A 129 14.76 -24.98 12.66
N MET A 130 13.82 -24.89 13.60
CA MET A 130 12.62 -24.08 13.42
C MET A 130 12.93 -22.58 13.38
N ARG A 131 13.85 -22.10 14.23
CA ARG A 131 14.28 -20.69 14.20
C ARG A 131 14.88 -20.29 12.87
N GLU A 132 15.81 -21.09 12.34
CA GLU A 132 16.48 -20.76 11.10
C GLU A 132 15.50 -20.81 9.92
N LYS A 133 14.56 -21.76 9.93
CA LYS A 133 13.45 -21.78 8.96
C LYS A 133 12.61 -20.50 9.03
N VAL A 134 12.16 -20.11 10.23
CA VAL A 134 11.32 -18.90 10.42
C VAL A 134 12.07 -17.63 10.05
N LYS A 135 13.37 -17.52 10.39
CA LYS A 135 14.22 -16.39 9.99
C LYS A 135 14.37 -16.30 8.47
N LEU A 136 14.57 -17.44 7.81
CA LEU A 136 14.67 -17.50 6.34
C LEU A 136 13.34 -17.11 5.67
N GLU A 137 12.22 -17.64 6.14
CA GLU A 137 10.90 -17.28 5.62
C GLU A 137 10.60 -15.79 5.83
N PHE A 138 10.94 -15.24 7.01
CA PHE A 138 10.82 -13.82 7.28
C PHE A 138 11.66 -12.99 6.31
N LYS A 139 12.92 -13.38 6.10
CA LYS A 139 13.83 -12.70 5.16
C LYS A 139 13.25 -12.69 3.74
N ASN A 140 12.85 -13.84 3.21
CA ASN A 140 12.33 -13.93 1.84
C ASN A 140 11.08 -13.06 1.64
N ARG A 141 10.17 -13.05 2.62
CA ARG A 141 8.95 -12.23 2.58
C ARG A 141 9.25 -10.75 2.74
N ASN A 142 10.24 -10.41 3.55
CA ASN A 142 10.71 -9.03 3.70
C ASN A 142 11.37 -8.50 2.42
N ASP A 143 12.13 -9.33 1.72
CA ASP A 143 12.75 -8.96 0.44
C ASP A 143 11.65 -8.74 -0.61
N ALA A 144 10.64 -9.62 -0.67
CA ALA A 144 9.46 -9.44 -1.54
C ALA A 144 8.63 -8.19 -1.19
N TYR A 145 8.52 -7.84 0.10
CA TYR A 145 7.92 -6.59 0.55
C TYR A 145 8.69 -5.38 -0.04
N ARG A 146 10.02 -5.35 0.10
CA ARG A 146 10.85 -4.24 -0.40
C ARG A 146 10.73 -4.08 -1.92
N GLU A 147 10.79 -5.18 -2.67
CA GLU A 147 10.64 -5.15 -4.13
C GLU A 147 9.29 -4.58 -4.56
N LYS A 148 8.19 -4.99 -3.92
CA LYS A 148 6.86 -4.47 -4.23
C LYS A 148 6.71 -3.00 -3.85
N MET A 149 7.28 -2.58 -2.72
CA MET A 149 7.29 -1.17 -2.30
C MET A 149 8.07 -0.28 -3.28
N GLU A 150 9.18 -0.78 -3.83
CA GLU A 150 9.95 -0.06 -4.86
C GLU A 150 9.11 0.11 -6.14
N LYS A 151 8.50 -0.97 -6.64
CA LYS A 151 7.59 -0.90 -7.80
C LYS A 151 6.42 0.06 -7.56
N ALA A 152 5.84 0.04 -6.36
CA ALA A 152 4.77 0.95 -5.98
C ALA A 152 5.24 2.42 -6.02
N ARG A 153 6.47 2.69 -5.56
CA ARG A 153 7.07 4.02 -5.60
C ARG A 153 7.24 4.50 -7.04
N ASP A 154 7.72 3.64 -7.92
CA ASP A 154 7.88 3.97 -9.34
C ASP A 154 6.55 4.32 -10.00
N LYS A 155 5.50 3.52 -9.75
CA LYS A 155 4.14 3.79 -10.23
C LYS A 155 3.58 5.09 -9.69
N SER A 156 3.79 5.38 -8.41
CA SER A 156 3.38 6.66 -7.82
C SER A 156 4.15 7.84 -8.42
N ASN A 157 5.43 7.68 -8.75
CA ASN A 157 6.21 8.72 -9.41
C ASN A 157 5.72 8.97 -10.83
N GLN A 158 5.46 7.91 -11.60
CA GLN A 158 4.85 8.01 -12.94
C GLN A 158 3.52 8.76 -12.90
N ALA A 159 2.65 8.43 -11.94
CA ALA A 159 1.39 9.15 -11.74
C ALA A 159 1.61 10.64 -11.45
N ASN A 160 2.58 10.97 -10.58
CA ASN A 160 2.85 12.36 -10.23
C ASN A 160 3.40 13.17 -11.40
N GLU A 161 4.27 12.60 -12.22
CA GLU A 161 4.76 13.29 -13.42
C GLU A 161 3.63 13.50 -14.44
N LEU A 162 2.78 12.49 -14.65
CA LEU A 162 1.63 12.63 -15.54
C LEU A 162 0.65 13.72 -15.07
N ALA A 163 0.38 13.81 -13.77
CA ALA A 163 -0.43 14.89 -13.21
C ALA A 163 0.18 16.28 -13.44
N LYS A 164 1.50 16.42 -13.29
CA LYS A 164 2.20 17.69 -13.56
C LYS A 164 2.17 18.07 -15.04
N GLU A 165 2.30 17.10 -15.94
CA GLU A 165 2.25 17.31 -17.39
C GLU A 165 0.85 17.70 -17.86
N ALA A 166 -0.20 17.04 -17.34
CA ALA A 166 -1.59 17.37 -17.63
C ALA A 166 -1.95 18.82 -17.19
N MET A 167 -1.43 19.28 -16.05
CA MET A 167 -1.61 20.66 -15.58
C MET A 167 -0.81 21.71 -16.38
N ARG A 168 0.15 21.30 -17.20
CA ARG A 168 0.99 22.19 -18.02
C ARG A 168 0.46 22.40 -19.44
N LYS A 169 -0.49 21.57 -19.90
CA LYS A 169 -1.15 21.77 -21.19
C LYS A 169 -2.38 22.69 -21.00
N PRO A 170 -2.52 23.79 -21.77
CA PRO A 170 -3.75 24.57 -21.75
C PRO A 170 -4.92 23.69 -22.23
N PRO A 171 -6.15 23.93 -21.76
CA PRO A 171 -7.32 23.25 -22.31
C PRO A 171 -7.38 23.51 -23.81
N ALA A 172 -7.54 22.42 -24.58
CA ALA A 172 -7.74 22.48 -26.02
C ALA A 172 -9.10 23.09 -26.37
#